data_AF-A0A527ZUM4-F1
#
_entry.id   AF-A0A527ZUM4-F1
#
_cell.length_a   1.000
_cell.length_b   1.000
_cell.length_c   1.000
_cell.angle_alpha   90.00
_cell.angle_beta   90.00
_cell.angle_gamma   90.00
#
_symmetry.space_group_name_H-M   'P 1'
#
loop_
_entity.id
_entity.type
_entity.pdbx_description
1 polymer ?
#
loop_
_entity_poly.entity_id
_entity_poly.type
_entity_poly.pdbx_seq_one_letter_code
_entity_poly.pdbx_strand_id
1 'polypeptide(L)' 'MDVTTQLIRHVLNSNLEAIPEQAIERAKLSILDTIACAIGGSNDPIAR' A
#
# COMPACT_ATOMS: atom_id res chain seq x y z
N MET A 1 5.00 -2.54 -27.27
CA MET A 1 5.35 -3.07 -25.93
C MET A 1 4.05 -3.02 -25.15
N ASP A 2 3.52 -4.18 -24.75
CA ASP A 2 2.16 -4.32 -24.20
C ASP A 2 2.02 -3.63 -22.84
N VAL A 3 0.77 -3.36 -22.45
CA VAL A 3 0.46 -2.61 -21.22
C VAL A 3 1.04 -3.29 -19.98
N THR A 4 1.01 -4.62 -19.92
CA THR A 4 1.59 -5.39 -18.80
C THR A 4 3.09 -5.17 -18.72
N THR A 5 3.81 -5.24 -19.84
CA THR A 5 5.25 -4.97 -19.89
C THR A 5 5.57 -3.51 -19.52
N GLN A 6 4.70 -2.54 -19.82
CA GLN A 6 4.88 -1.13 -19.40
C GLN A 6 4.74 -0.96 -17.89
N LEU A 7 3.72 -1.56 -17.29
CA LEU A 7 3.49 -1.56 -15.84
C LEU A 7 4.67 -2.18 -15.08
N ILE A 8 5.14 -3.35 -15.53
CA ILE A 8 6.28 -4.03 -14.92
C ILE A 8 7.51 -3.12 -14.93
N ARG A 9 7.84 -2.51 -16.08
CA ARG A 9 8.98 -1.58 -16.15
C ARG A 9 8.81 -0.36 -15.25
N HIS A 10 7.59 0.19 -15.17
CA HIS A 10 7.33 1.33 -14.29
C HIS A 10 7.60 0.99 -12.82
N VAL A 11 7.11 -0.17 -12.35
CA VAL A 11 7.35 -0.63 -10.97
C VAL A 11 8.84 -0.88 -10.71
N LEU A 12 9.52 -1.59 -11.61
CA LEU A 12 10.94 -1.91 -11.44
C LEU A 12 11.85 -0.68 -11.44
N ASN A 13 11.47 0.37 -12.18
CA ASN A 13 12.25 1.60 -12.29
C ASN A 13 11.86 2.66 -11.25
N SER A 14 10.82 2.42 -10.44
CA SER A 14 10.42 3.34 -9.39
C SER A 14 11.31 3.15 -8.17
N ASN A 15 12.08 4.18 -7.83
CA ASN A 15 12.88 4.24 -6.61
C ASN A 15 12.16 5.04 -5.51
N LEU A 16 12.64 4.92 -4.27
CA LEU A 16 12.03 5.59 -3.12
C LEU A 16 12.03 7.11 -3.28
N GLU A 17 13.08 7.65 -3.89
CA GLU A 17 13.27 9.09 -4.12
C GLU A 17 12.28 9.64 -5.16
N ALA A 18 11.75 8.81 -6.06
CA ALA A 18 10.73 9.21 -7.02
C ALA A 18 9.31 9.22 -6.42
N ILE A 19 9.11 8.71 -5.21
CA ILE A 19 7.79 8.68 -4.57
C ILE A 19 7.49 10.06 -3.99
N PRO A 20 6.37 10.72 -4.37
CA PRO A 20 6.00 12.00 -3.81
C PRO A 20 5.80 11.91 -2.28
N GLU A 21 6.32 12.87 -1.53
CA GLU A 21 6.22 12.90 -0.06
C GLU A 21 4.77 12.78 0.43
N GLN A 22 3.83 13.45 -0.25
CA GLN A 22 2.40 13.36 0.05
C GLN A 22 1.84 11.95 -0.11
N ALA A 23 2.37 11.14 -1.04
CA ALA A 23 1.96 9.76 -1.21
C ALA A 23 2.48 8.90 -0.05
N ILE A 24 3.69 9.18 0.45
CA ILE A 24 4.27 8.52 1.63
C ILE A 24 3.44 8.82 2.88
N GLU A 25 3.09 10.08 3.12
CA GLU A 25 2.29 10.46 4.29
C GLU A 25 0.89 9.82 4.27
N ARG A 26 0.23 9.78 3.10
CA ARG A 26 -1.04 9.05 2.94
C ARG A 26 -0.88 7.55 3.15
N ALA A 27 0.21 6.96 2.67
CA ALA A 27 0.48 5.53 2.86
C ALA A 27 0.67 5.19 4.35
N LYS A 28 1.39 6.03 5.11
CA LYS A 28 1.55 5.87 6.57
C LYS A 28 0.20 5.85 7.28
N LEU A 29 -0.68 6.81 6.97
CA LEU A 29 -2.02 6.87 7.54
C LEU A 29 -2.86 5.64 7.17
N SER A 30 -2.76 5.17 5.92
CA SER A 30 -3.49 3.98 5.45
C SER A 30 -3.02 2.70 6.15
N ILE A 31 -1.71 2.58 6.40
CA ILE A 31 -1.14 1.46 7.16
C ILE A 31 -1.66 1.48 8.60
N LEU A 32 -1.65 2.65 9.25
CA LEU A 32 -2.14 2.80 10.62
C LEU A 32 -3.62 2.42 10.72
N ASP A 33 -4.46 2.92 9.80
CA ASP A 33 -5.89 2.61 9.74
C ASP A 33 -6.16 1.11 9.55
N THR A 34 -5.42 0.48 8.64
CA THR A 34 -5.54 -0.97 8.38
C THR A 34 -5.22 -1.79 9.63
N ILE A 35 -4.16 -1.44 10.36
CA ILE A 35 -3.77 -2.12 11.60
C ILE A 35 -4.84 -1.89 12.68
N ALA A 36 -5.33 -0.66 12.83
CA ALA A 36 -6.38 -0.34 13.80
C ALA A 36 -7.66 -1.15 13.53
N CYS A 37 -8.07 -1.26 12.26
CA CYS A 37 -9.21 -2.08 11.85
C CYS A 37 -8.98 -3.56 12.17
N ALA A 38 -7.80 -4.10 11.83
CA ALA A 38 -7.47 -5.50 12.10
C ALA A 38 -7.49 -5.82 13.60
N ILE A 39 -6.95 -4.93 14.44
CA ILE A 39 -6.97 -5.10 15.90
C ILE A 39 -8.40 -4.98 16.43
N GLY A 40 -9.17 -3.98 15.98
CA GLY A 40 -10.56 -3.77 16.42
C GLY A 40 -11.47 -4.94 16.05
N GLY A 41 -11.28 -5.52 14.86
CA GLY A 41 -12.02 -6.69 14.38
C GLY A 41 -11.47 -8.04 14.85
N SER A 42 -10.35 -8.08 15.58
CA SER A 42 -9.67 -9.35 15.92
C SER A 42 -10.49 -10.32 16.78
N ASN A 43 -11.53 -9.84 17.46
CA ASN A 43 -12.45 -10.67 18.24
C ASN A 43 -13.73 -11.05 17.48
N ASP A 44 -13.88 -10.61 16.23
CA ASP A 44 -15.01 -11.01 15.39
C ASP A 44 -14.94 -12.53 15.11
N PRO A 45 -16.05 -13.27 15.19
CA PRO A 45 -16.08 -14.70 14.86
C PRO A 45 -15.55 -15.04 13.47
N ILE A 46 -15.65 -14.14 12.48
CA ILE A 46 -15.11 -14.38 11.12
C ILE A 46 -13.58 -14.33 11.07
N ALA A 47 -12.95 -13.69 12.06
CA ALA A 47 -11.50 -13.55 12.16
C ALA A 47 -10.84 -14.67 13.01
N ARG A 48 -11.62 -15.64 13.51
CA ARG A 48 -11.15 -16.81 14.27
C ARG A 48 -11.05 -18.07 13.43
#